data_AF-A0A7V2K0C4-F1
#
_entry.id   AF-A0A7V2K0C4-F1
#
_cell.length_a   1.000
_cell.length_b   1.000
_cell.length_c   1.000
_cell.angle_alpha   90.00
_cell.angle_beta   90.00
_cell.angle_gamma   90.00
#
_symmetry.space_group_name_H-M   'P 1'
#
loop_
_entity.id
_entity.type
_entity.pdbx_description
1 polymer ?
#
loop_
_entity_poly.entity_id
_entity_poly.type
_entity_poly.pdbx_seq_one_letter_code
_entity_poly.pdbx_strand_id
1 'polypeptide(L)'
;MKKIIRIIIVLLVFLSQAFVLLAQSDYEEWLKQEQQKIEDYKSEQDRQFMKFLEEDWEQFQVFQGLKVDDTPKPTALPKAEPQPLQTTEKEKDHFVDEIDIPEVQTKFKSPAEFLKPKPTTKEFQKVEKQVEIQDTYSQPSKSESITIKANFFEVPVELPDKSSLKVSLGGKASENSIAEYWKKISNAKYESTLEALEEYKKNLSLNDWGYCVLVYKAGKTINGGNETDARLFTWFMLNKSGYDCKVGYSGTDVYLLIPSKNSIFGAPYFTIGNDKYYVLMFDGSEPKLGSMYTYQGNYPGADKLIKLDLSTLPVLWGDEDRQVKFSYGAKTYTITYTYNKNVVDFLQTYPHTSYTVYFRTPLMDQSYASLVTQLKPILQGKTKAEALNILLRFVQTAFEYKTDQQQFGKEKALFAEETLYYPYSDCEDRSIIFAYLVHKLLDLDVIGLDYPGHIATAVKVPGVSGDYVIFNGAKYLVCDPTYINANVGMSMPRFKGVKPEVIQISS
;
A
#
# COMPACT_ATOMS: atom_id res chain seq x y z
N MET A 1 32.06 62.96 -34.44
CA MET A 1 32.10 61.49 -34.27
C MET A 1 31.87 61.02 -32.82
N LYS A 2 32.67 61.43 -31.82
CA LYS A 2 32.52 60.95 -30.42
C LYS A 2 31.15 61.20 -29.75
N LYS A 3 30.46 62.30 -30.08
CA LYS A 3 29.10 62.58 -29.56
C LYS A 3 28.01 61.68 -30.16
N ILE A 4 28.13 61.32 -31.44
CA ILE A 4 27.17 60.47 -32.15
C ILE A 4 27.27 59.02 -31.66
N ILE A 5 28.50 58.53 -31.44
CA ILE A 5 28.77 57.19 -30.90
C ILE A 5 28.18 57.04 -29.48
N ARG A 6 28.28 58.08 -28.63
CA ARG A 6 27.67 58.05 -27.28
C ARG A 6 26.14 57.99 -27.32
N ILE A 7 25.50 58.70 -28.25
CA ILE A 7 24.03 58.66 -28.40
C ILE A 7 23.58 57.27 -28.88
N ILE A 8 24.30 56.67 -29.83
CA ILE A 8 24.00 55.32 -30.35
C ILE A 8 24.15 54.25 -29.26
N ILE A 9 25.19 54.34 -28.42
CA ILE A 9 25.38 53.39 -27.30
C ILE A 9 24.28 53.53 -26.25
N VAL A 10 23.85 54.76 -25.92
CA VAL A 10 22.73 54.98 -25.00
C VAL A 10 21.42 54.43 -25.58
N LEU A 11 21.16 54.66 -26.87
CA LEU A 11 19.99 54.10 -27.58
C LEU A 11 20.02 52.57 -27.63
N LEU A 12 21.18 51.95 -27.83
CA LEU A 12 21.35 50.49 -27.80
C LEU A 12 21.13 49.90 -26.41
N VAL A 13 21.57 50.58 -25.35
CA VAL A 13 21.31 50.17 -23.97
C VAL A 13 19.82 50.29 -23.63
N PHE A 14 19.16 51.38 -24.02
CA PHE A 14 17.71 51.53 -23.87
C PHE A 14 16.91 50.50 -24.69
N LEU A 15 17.32 50.21 -25.93
CA LEU A 15 16.72 49.13 -26.73
C LEU A 15 16.90 47.77 -26.04
N SER A 16 18.10 47.47 -25.52
CA SER A 16 18.35 46.18 -24.85
C SER A 16 17.51 45.97 -23.59
N GLN A 17 17.23 47.03 -22.82
CA GLN A 17 16.33 46.95 -21.66
C GLN A 17 14.86 46.86 -22.06
N ALA A 18 14.45 47.51 -23.14
CA ALA A 18 13.11 47.37 -23.70
C ALA A 18 12.85 45.94 -24.21
N PHE A 19 13.84 45.28 -24.84
CA PHE A 19 13.74 43.88 -25.27
C PHE A 19 13.60 42.90 -24.11
N VAL A 20 14.28 43.12 -22.97
CA VAL A 20 14.13 42.27 -21.77
C VAL A 20 12.75 42.43 -21.13
N LEU A 21 12.24 43.67 -21.06
CA LEU A 21 10.89 43.93 -20.56
C LEU A 21 9.80 43.34 -21.47
N LEU A 22 9.97 43.41 -22.79
CA LEU A 22 9.06 42.80 -23.76
C LEU A 22 9.12 41.26 -23.69
N ALA A 23 10.31 40.66 -23.57
CA ALA A 23 10.45 39.21 -23.41
C ALA A 23 9.85 38.71 -22.08
N GLN A 24 9.92 39.51 -21.02
CA GLN A 24 9.28 39.20 -19.75
C GLN A 24 7.74 39.31 -19.85
N SER A 25 7.21 40.35 -20.51
CA SER A 25 5.77 40.48 -20.73
C SER A 25 5.22 39.37 -21.64
N ASP A 26 5.95 38.99 -22.69
CA ASP A 26 5.57 37.91 -23.59
C ASP A 26 5.55 36.55 -22.87
N TYR A 27 6.50 36.31 -21.96
CA TYR A 27 6.53 35.11 -21.13
C TYR A 27 5.38 35.09 -20.10
N GLU A 28 5.12 36.21 -19.43
CA GLU A 28 3.99 36.34 -18.48
C GLU A 28 2.64 36.16 -19.20
N GLU A 29 2.49 36.71 -20.40
CA GLU A 29 1.29 36.55 -21.22
C GLU A 29 1.13 35.11 -21.71
N TRP A 30 2.22 34.47 -22.16
CA TRP A 30 2.23 33.05 -22.50
C TRP A 30 1.83 32.17 -21.31
N LEU A 31 2.39 32.44 -20.12
CA LEU A 31 2.09 31.70 -18.89
C LEU A 31 0.63 31.86 -18.48
N LYS A 32 0.07 33.07 -18.61
CA LYS A 32 -1.35 33.35 -18.38
C LYS A 32 -2.25 32.64 -19.39
N GLN A 33 -1.90 32.67 -20.68
CA GLN A 33 -2.63 31.95 -21.73
C GLN A 33 -2.62 30.44 -21.47
N GLU A 34 -1.49 29.88 -21.05
CA GLU A 34 -1.37 28.46 -20.75
C GLU A 34 -2.16 28.06 -19.50
N GLN A 35 -2.15 28.89 -18.45
CA GLN A 35 -3.01 28.71 -17.28
C GLN A 35 -4.50 28.73 -17.65
N GLN A 36 -4.91 29.68 -18.49
CA GLN A 36 -6.30 29.76 -18.95
C GLN A 36 -6.72 28.50 -19.72
N LYS A 37 -5.88 27.99 -20.63
CA LYS A 37 -6.17 26.75 -21.35
C LYS A 37 -6.35 25.56 -20.40
N ILE A 38 -5.53 25.47 -19.35
CA ILE A 38 -5.65 24.42 -18.33
C ILE A 38 -6.98 24.55 -17.58
N GLU A 39 -7.36 25.76 -17.17
CA GLU A 39 -8.63 26.03 -16.49
C GLU A 39 -9.85 25.72 -17.39
N ASP A 40 -9.80 26.11 -18.66
CA ASP A 40 -10.85 25.84 -19.64
C ASP A 40 -10.99 24.34 -19.89
N TYR A 41 -9.87 23.63 -20.06
CA TYR A 41 -9.86 22.18 -20.25
C TYR A 41 -10.47 21.46 -19.04
N LYS A 42 -10.04 21.80 -17.82
CA LYS A 42 -10.62 21.25 -16.58
C LYS A 42 -12.12 21.49 -16.51
N SER A 43 -12.53 22.73 -16.77
CA SER A 43 -13.94 23.14 -16.75
C SER A 43 -14.78 22.36 -17.76
N GLU A 44 -14.21 22.04 -18.92
CA GLU A 44 -14.87 21.21 -19.93
C GLU A 44 -14.97 19.74 -19.49
N GLN A 45 -13.91 19.15 -18.93
CA GLN A 45 -13.95 17.79 -18.39
C GLN A 45 -15.00 17.65 -17.28
N ASP A 46 -15.03 18.59 -16.33
CA ASP A 46 -16.01 18.63 -15.25
C ASP A 46 -17.43 18.79 -15.78
N ARG A 47 -17.63 19.64 -16.80
CA ARG A 47 -18.93 19.84 -17.44
C ARG A 47 -19.42 18.58 -18.16
N GLN A 48 -18.55 17.88 -18.88
CA GLN A 48 -18.90 16.63 -19.54
C GLN A 48 -19.26 15.56 -18.52
N PHE A 49 -18.46 15.44 -17.46
CA PHE A 49 -18.73 14.48 -16.41
C PHE A 49 -20.03 14.76 -15.64
N MET A 50 -20.33 16.03 -15.37
CA MET A 50 -21.60 16.44 -14.77
C MET A 50 -22.81 15.99 -15.59
N LYS A 51 -22.76 16.03 -16.92
CA LYS A 51 -23.88 15.54 -17.76
C LYS A 51 -24.15 14.06 -17.53
N PHE A 52 -23.10 13.24 -17.46
CA PHE A 52 -23.26 11.81 -17.13
C PHE A 52 -23.87 11.61 -15.73
N LEU A 53 -23.48 12.46 -14.77
CA LEU A 53 -24.04 12.41 -13.42
C LEU A 53 -25.49 12.88 -13.32
N GLU A 54 -26.05 13.53 -14.34
CA GLU A 54 -27.43 14.05 -14.36
C GLU A 54 -28.39 13.20 -15.21
N GLU A 55 -27.89 12.27 -16.03
CA GLU A 55 -28.71 11.55 -17.03
C GLU A 55 -28.58 10.02 -17.02
N ASP A 56 -27.46 9.43 -16.54
CA ASP A 56 -27.09 8.03 -16.82
C ASP A 56 -27.08 7.09 -15.60
N TRP A 57 -28.00 7.28 -14.64
CA TRP A 57 -28.09 6.40 -13.47
C TRP A 57 -29.00 5.20 -13.71
N GLU A 58 -28.43 4.02 -13.56
CA GLU A 58 -29.11 2.74 -13.72
C GLU A 58 -29.00 1.90 -12.45
N GLN A 59 -29.98 1.02 -12.24
CA GLN A 59 -29.89 0.01 -11.19
C GLN A 59 -29.02 -1.14 -11.69
N PHE A 60 -27.86 -1.34 -11.07
CA PHE A 60 -26.97 -2.45 -11.42
C PHE A 60 -27.23 -3.66 -10.53
N GLN A 61 -27.00 -4.85 -11.10
CA GLN A 61 -26.97 -6.08 -10.32
C GLN A 61 -25.72 -6.07 -9.42
N VAL A 62 -25.94 -6.07 -8.11
CA VAL A 62 -24.87 -6.26 -7.12
C VAL A 62 -24.48 -7.73 -7.14
N PHE A 63 -23.23 -8.03 -7.45
CA PHE A 63 -22.68 -9.37 -7.24
C PHE A 63 -22.15 -9.48 -5.81
N GLN A 64 -22.45 -10.62 -5.17
CA GLN A 64 -21.78 -10.98 -3.92
C GLN A 64 -20.30 -11.20 -4.22
N GLY A 65 -19.43 -10.73 -3.32
CA GLY A 65 -17.99 -10.92 -3.45
C GLY A 65 -17.64 -12.39 -3.63
N LEU A 66 -16.53 -12.66 -4.33
CA LEU A 66 -15.98 -14.01 -4.40
C LEU A 66 -15.79 -14.51 -2.96
N LYS A 67 -16.32 -15.70 -2.67
CA LYS A 67 -16.12 -16.32 -1.36
C LYS A 67 -14.67 -16.77 -1.25
N VAL A 68 -14.10 -16.55 -0.07
CA VAL A 68 -12.87 -17.23 0.32
C VAL A 68 -13.20 -18.71 0.51
N ASP A 69 -12.20 -19.58 0.37
CA ASP A 69 -12.34 -21.00 0.73
C ASP A 69 -12.96 -21.12 2.14
N ASP A 70 -14.09 -21.82 2.24
CA ASP A 70 -14.86 -22.00 3.46
C ASP A 70 -14.62 -23.37 4.11
N THR A 71 -13.66 -24.14 3.59
CA THR A 71 -13.25 -25.42 4.15
C THR A 71 -12.70 -25.19 5.57
N PRO A 72 -13.29 -25.82 6.62
CA PRO A 72 -12.90 -25.54 7.99
C PRO A 72 -11.43 -25.87 8.27
N LYS A 73 -10.68 -24.87 8.77
CA LYS A 73 -9.31 -25.06 9.26
C LYS A 73 -9.32 -25.94 10.53
N PRO A 74 -8.33 -26.84 10.69
CA PRO A 74 -8.29 -27.76 11.83
C PRO A 74 -7.98 -26.99 13.12
N THR A 75 -8.80 -27.16 14.16
CA THR A 75 -8.55 -26.52 15.47
C THR A 75 -7.36 -27.12 16.22
N ALA A 76 -6.99 -28.37 15.91
CA ALA A 76 -5.82 -29.04 16.45
C ALA A 76 -4.78 -29.24 15.34
N LEU A 77 -3.56 -28.78 15.59
CA LEU A 77 -2.48 -28.94 14.62
C LEU A 77 -2.04 -30.40 14.50
N PRO A 78 -1.85 -30.91 13.27
CA PRO A 78 -1.23 -32.21 13.07
C PRO A 78 0.22 -32.16 13.54
N LYS A 79 0.67 -33.26 14.14
CA LYS A 79 2.04 -33.41 14.65
C LYS A 79 2.72 -34.57 13.96
N ALA A 80 3.90 -34.33 13.42
CA ALA A 80 4.81 -35.38 12.98
C ALA A 80 5.53 -35.98 14.18
N GLU A 81 5.93 -37.24 14.06
CA GLU A 81 6.90 -37.82 14.99
C GLU A 81 8.21 -37.04 14.90
N PRO A 82 8.80 -36.60 16.04
CA PRO A 82 10.08 -35.90 16.04
C PRO A 82 11.13 -36.73 15.32
N GLN A 83 11.66 -36.19 14.22
CA GLN A 83 12.76 -36.83 13.51
C GLN A 83 14.05 -36.61 14.30
N PRO A 84 14.89 -37.64 14.49
CA PRO A 84 16.22 -37.44 15.03
C PRO A 84 16.95 -36.42 14.16
N LEU A 85 17.67 -35.49 14.79
CA LEU A 85 18.54 -34.58 14.06
C LEU A 85 19.48 -35.45 13.22
N GLN A 86 19.50 -35.24 11.91
CA GLN A 86 20.51 -35.86 11.06
C GLN A 86 21.85 -35.35 11.55
N THR A 87 22.57 -36.16 12.32
CA THR A 87 24.00 -35.97 12.54
C THR A 87 24.61 -36.09 11.16
N THR A 88 25.12 -34.98 10.64
CA THR A 88 26.10 -35.03 9.55
C THR A 88 27.26 -35.87 10.07
N GLU A 89 27.21 -37.18 9.83
CA GLU A 89 28.44 -37.92 9.60
C GLU A 89 29.19 -37.08 8.57
N LYS A 90 30.45 -36.74 8.87
CA LYS A 90 31.32 -36.06 7.90
C LYS A 90 31.44 -36.98 6.69
N GLU A 91 30.50 -36.87 5.76
CA GLU A 91 30.68 -37.30 4.40
C GLU A 91 31.79 -36.39 3.87
N LYS A 92 33.01 -36.90 3.96
CA LYS A 92 34.15 -36.31 3.28
C LYS A 92 33.77 -36.24 1.80
N ASP A 93 33.90 -35.04 1.23
CA ASP A 93 33.81 -34.71 -0.20
C ASP A 93 32.51 -34.15 -0.80
N HIS A 94 31.51 -33.75 -0.01
CA HIS A 94 30.56 -32.73 -0.49
C HIS A 94 30.92 -31.37 0.10
N PHE A 95 31.36 -30.44 -0.76
CA PHE A 95 31.41 -29.02 -0.43
C PHE A 95 30.06 -28.63 0.17
N VAL A 96 30.01 -28.38 1.46
CA VAL A 96 28.88 -27.67 2.07
C VAL A 96 29.01 -26.26 1.54
N ASP A 97 28.22 -25.90 0.53
CA ASP A 97 28.09 -24.50 0.13
C ASP A 97 27.72 -23.73 1.40
N GLU A 98 28.67 -22.93 1.88
CA GLU A 98 28.47 -22.08 3.06
C GLU A 98 27.27 -21.17 2.76
N ILE A 99 26.29 -21.13 3.67
CA ILE A 99 25.13 -20.26 3.49
C ILE A 99 25.61 -18.82 3.56
N ASP A 100 25.76 -18.17 2.40
CA ASP A 100 26.06 -16.75 2.31
C ASP A 100 24.79 -15.94 2.57
N ILE A 101 24.54 -15.64 3.85
CA ILE A 101 23.40 -14.82 4.26
C ILE A 101 23.75 -13.35 3.98
N PRO A 102 22.96 -12.63 3.17
CA PRO A 102 23.25 -11.25 2.76
C PRO A 102 23.61 -10.36 3.96
N GLU A 103 24.60 -9.49 3.78
CA GLU A 103 24.97 -8.51 4.79
C GLU A 103 23.83 -7.50 4.98
N VAL A 104 23.30 -7.39 6.20
CA VAL A 104 22.19 -6.50 6.50
C VAL A 104 22.72 -5.07 6.54
N GLN A 105 22.21 -4.21 5.66
CA GLN A 105 22.49 -2.78 5.73
C GLN A 105 21.79 -2.19 6.97
N THR A 106 22.55 -1.67 7.93
CA THR A 106 22.03 -1.16 9.21
C THR A 106 21.67 0.34 9.18
N LYS A 107 21.82 1.00 8.02
CA LYS A 107 21.53 2.43 7.85
C LYS A 107 20.11 2.63 7.32
N PHE A 108 19.12 2.62 8.21
CA PHE A 108 17.74 2.95 7.87
C PHE A 108 17.52 4.46 7.96
N LYS A 109 16.86 5.04 6.96
CA LYS A 109 16.42 6.44 7.02
C LYS A 109 15.24 6.52 7.96
N SER A 110 15.35 7.34 9.00
CA SER A 110 14.23 7.57 9.92
C SER A 110 13.04 8.18 9.15
N PRO A 111 11.79 7.76 9.43
CA PRO A 111 10.60 8.44 8.91
C PRO A 111 10.61 9.96 9.16
N ALA A 112 11.31 10.41 10.22
CA ALA A 112 11.46 11.82 10.57
C ALA A 112 12.27 12.65 9.56
N GLU A 113 13.08 12.04 8.67
CA GLU A 113 13.77 12.77 7.59
C GLU A 113 12.84 13.15 6.44
N PHE A 114 11.79 12.36 6.19
CA PHE A 114 10.84 12.56 5.09
C PHE A 114 9.63 13.42 5.48
N LEU A 115 9.33 13.52 6.77
CA LEU A 115 8.15 14.20 7.30
C LEU A 115 8.43 15.58 7.90
N LYS A 116 9.67 16.07 7.79
CA LYS A 116 9.93 17.50 8.03
C LYS A 116 9.39 18.27 6.82
N PRO A 117 8.40 19.17 6.98
CA PRO A 117 8.07 20.10 5.91
C PRO A 117 9.35 20.87 5.57
N LYS A 118 9.79 20.80 4.32
CA LYS A 118 10.78 21.75 3.83
C LYS A 118 10.11 23.12 3.95
N PRO A 119 10.66 24.08 4.72
CA PRO A 119 10.27 25.46 4.52
C PRO A 119 10.68 25.78 3.08
N THR A 120 9.71 25.95 2.20
CA THR A 120 9.94 26.42 0.83
C THR A 120 10.25 27.91 0.89
N THR A 121 11.39 28.24 1.49
CA THR A 121 12.09 29.49 1.24
C THR A 121 13.27 29.10 0.37
N LYS A 122 13.04 29.03 -0.95
CA LYS A 122 14.16 29.21 -1.87
C LYS A 122 14.60 30.65 -1.67
N GLU A 123 15.63 30.80 -0.84
CA GLU A 123 16.38 32.04 -0.69
C GLU A 123 17.00 32.34 -2.06
N PHE A 124 16.37 33.23 -2.81
CA PHE A 124 16.99 33.81 -3.99
C PHE A 124 18.22 34.57 -3.50
N GLN A 125 19.41 34.10 -3.85
CA GLN A 125 20.63 34.90 -3.73
C GLN A 125 20.45 36.15 -4.58
N LYS A 126 20.09 37.25 -3.89
CA LYS A 126 19.98 38.59 -4.45
C LYS A 126 21.40 39.05 -4.77
N VAL A 127 21.76 39.04 -6.05
CA VAL A 127 22.91 39.80 -6.53
C VAL A 127 22.58 41.28 -6.32
N GLU A 128 23.29 41.90 -5.39
CA GLU A 128 23.19 43.33 -5.09
C GLU A 128 23.38 44.17 -6.35
N LYS A 129 22.35 44.89 -6.73
CA LYS A 129 22.49 46.16 -7.44
C LYS A 129 21.71 47.19 -6.64
N GLN A 130 22.43 48.03 -5.92
CA GLN A 130 21.87 49.17 -5.20
C GLN A 130 21.20 50.10 -6.20
N VAL A 131 19.88 50.18 -6.15
CA VAL A 131 19.12 51.34 -6.62
C VAL A 131 18.23 51.73 -5.46
N GLU A 132 18.55 52.88 -4.89
CA GLU A 132 17.83 53.55 -3.83
C GLU A 132 16.50 54.06 -4.40
N ILE A 133 15.39 53.42 -4.02
CA ILE A 133 14.05 53.98 -4.17
C ILE A 133 13.37 53.82 -2.82
N GLN A 134 13.17 54.96 -2.16
CA GLN A 134 12.32 55.06 -0.98
C GLN A 134 10.88 54.79 -1.41
N ASP A 135 10.31 53.69 -0.93
CA ASP A 135 8.87 53.55 -0.82
C ASP A 135 8.53 52.75 0.44
N THR A 136 7.66 53.36 1.24
CA THR A 136 7.08 52.88 2.50
C THR A 136 6.40 51.52 2.34
N TYR A 137 7.04 50.46 2.83
CA TYR A 137 6.39 49.16 3.03
C TYR A 137 5.82 49.08 4.44
N SER A 138 4.49 49.16 4.54
CA SER A 138 3.75 48.54 5.64
C SER A 138 4.08 47.05 5.66
N GLN A 139 4.51 46.55 6.82
CA GLN A 139 4.77 45.13 7.08
C GLN A 139 3.55 44.30 6.64
N PRO A 140 3.70 43.28 5.77
CA PRO A 140 2.65 42.29 5.61
C PRO A 140 2.60 41.48 6.90
N SER A 141 1.48 41.60 7.62
CA SER A 141 1.15 40.74 8.76
C SER A 141 1.31 39.28 8.34
N LYS A 142 2.02 38.48 9.13
CA LYS A 142 1.97 37.01 9.05
C LYS A 142 0.52 36.58 9.21
N SER A 143 -0.18 36.38 8.09
CA SER A 143 -1.36 35.54 8.07
C SER A 143 -0.85 34.14 8.35
N GLU A 144 -1.02 33.66 9.58
CA GLU A 144 -0.89 32.23 9.88
C GLU A 144 -1.82 31.50 8.91
N SER A 145 -1.24 30.83 7.91
CA SER A 145 -2.00 29.91 7.07
C SER A 145 -2.51 28.83 8.01
N ILE A 146 -3.81 28.83 8.28
CA ILE A 146 -4.45 27.74 9.01
C ILE A 146 -4.12 26.46 8.21
N THR A 147 -3.76 25.38 8.88
CA THR A 147 -3.52 24.08 8.24
C THR A 147 -4.47 23.06 8.85
N ILE A 148 -5.03 22.18 8.02
CA ILE A 148 -5.90 21.09 8.47
C ILE A 148 -5.01 19.90 8.79
N LYS A 149 -5.06 19.41 10.03
CA LYS A 149 -4.29 18.25 10.48
C LYS A 149 -5.16 16.99 10.45
N ALA A 150 -4.92 16.11 9.49
CA ALA A 150 -5.52 14.78 9.45
C ALA A 150 -4.56 13.75 10.08
N ASN A 151 -5.09 12.74 10.76
CA ASN A 151 -4.29 11.65 11.32
C ASN A 151 -4.24 10.46 10.33
N PHE A 152 -3.06 10.14 9.83
CA PHE A 152 -2.80 8.96 9.00
C PHE A 152 -1.89 7.99 9.76
N PHE A 153 -2.50 7.10 10.57
CA PHE A 153 -1.78 6.11 11.38
C PHE A 153 -0.66 6.74 12.23
N GLU A 154 -1.04 7.71 13.06
CA GLU A 154 -0.17 8.53 13.92
C GLU A 154 0.77 9.49 13.18
N VAL A 155 0.80 9.46 11.85
CA VAL A 155 1.46 10.49 11.05
C VAL A 155 0.52 11.68 10.87
N PRO A 156 0.89 12.89 11.34
CA PRO A 156 0.11 14.09 11.07
C PRO A 156 0.29 14.48 9.60
N VAL A 157 -0.82 14.51 8.87
CA VAL A 157 -0.92 14.99 7.50
C VAL A 157 -1.43 16.43 7.56
N GLU A 158 -0.56 17.37 7.20
CA GLU A 158 -0.90 18.80 7.16
C GLU A 158 -1.34 19.18 5.76
N LEU A 159 -2.62 19.53 5.63
CA LEU A 159 -3.21 19.98 4.37
C LEU A 159 -3.36 21.50 4.40
N PRO A 160 -3.15 22.20 3.27
CA PRO A 160 -3.45 23.62 3.17
C PRO A 160 -4.91 23.87 3.58
N ASP A 161 -5.17 24.80 4.51
CA ASP A 161 -6.55 25.14 4.84
C ASP A 161 -7.22 25.78 3.63
N LYS A 162 -8.20 25.04 3.15
CA LYS A 162 -9.09 25.48 2.10
C LYS A 162 -10.49 25.10 2.52
N SER A 163 -11.05 25.91 3.41
CA SER A 163 -12.45 25.84 3.86
C SER A 163 -13.47 25.63 2.72
N SER A 164 -13.15 26.04 1.49
CA SER A 164 -13.95 25.75 0.28
C SER A 164 -14.14 24.25 -0.01
N LEU A 165 -13.30 23.36 0.53
CA LEU A 165 -13.39 21.91 0.34
C LEU A 165 -14.37 21.22 1.29
N LYS A 166 -14.90 21.95 2.27
CA LYS A 166 -15.98 21.46 3.13
C LYS A 166 -17.31 21.58 2.39
N VAL A 167 -17.56 20.64 1.50
CA VAL A 167 -18.81 20.54 0.72
C VAL A 167 -19.67 19.45 1.35
N SER A 168 -20.96 19.74 1.55
CA SER A 168 -21.93 18.77 2.04
C SER A 168 -22.96 18.42 0.98
N LEU A 169 -23.32 17.14 0.91
CA LEU A 169 -24.43 16.65 0.08
C LEU A 169 -25.75 17.32 0.48
N GLY A 170 -25.95 17.59 1.77
CA GLY A 170 -27.06 18.41 2.26
C GLY A 170 -28.46 17.80 2.14
N GLY A 171 -28.59 16.48 2.22
CA GLY A 171 -29.89 15.79 2.11
C GLY A 171 -29.75 14.29 1.86
N LYS A 172 -30.80 13.69 1.28
CA LYS A 172 -30.76 12.28 0.84
C LYS A 172 -29.96 12.14 -0.45
N ALA A 173 -29.21 11.05 -0.56
CA ALA A 173 -28.52 10.70 -1.80
C ALA A 173 -29.49 10.47 -2.97
N SER A 174 -29.14 11.06 -4.10
CA SER A 174 -29.81 10.98 -5.40
C SER A 174 -28.83 11.44 -6.48
N GLU A 175 -29.10 11.04 -7.72
CA GLU A 175 -28.46 11.56 -8.94
C GLU A 175 -28.22 13.08 -8.88
N ASN A 176 -29.29 13.87 -8.77
CA ASN A 176 -29.22 15.34 -8.71
C ASN A 176 -28.35 15.86 -7.56
N SER A 177 -28.48 15.28 -6.35
CA SER A 177 -27.67 15.73 -5.21
C SER A 177 -26.19 15.44 -5.38
N ILE A 178 -25.83 14.33 -6.05
CA ILE A 178 -24.45 13.91 -6.29
C ILE A 178 -23.84 14.77 -7.41
N ALA A 179 -24.58 15.04 -8.49
CA ALA A 179 -24.17 15.96 -9.53
C ALA A 179 -23.93 17.37 -8.98
N GLU A 180 -24.84 17.89 -8.14
CA GLU A 180 -24.67 19.18 -7.49
C GLU A 180 -23.52 19.19 -6.47
N TYR A 181 -23.23 18.08 -5.80
CA TYR A 181 -22.03 17.94 -4.99
C TYR A 181 -20.77 18.09 -5.86
N TRP A 182 -20.67 17.34 -6.96
CA TRP A 182 -19.52 17.40 -7.88
C TRP A 182 -19.28 18.82 -8.38
N LYS A 183 -20.35 19.49 -8.84
CA LYS A 183 -20.31 20.88 -9.29
C LYS A 183 -19.80 21.85 -8.23
N LYS A 184 -20.19 21.67 -6.95
CA LYS A 184 -19.72 22.53 -5.86
C LYS A 184 -18.22 22.32 -5.58
N ILE A 185 -17.79 21.06 -5.49
CA ILE A 185 -16.40 20.74 -5.17
C ILE A 185 -15.44 21.01 -6.35
N SER A 186 -15.90 20.88 -7.61
CA SER A 186 -15.10 21.22 -8.80
C SER A 186 -14.78 22.71 -8.91
N ASN A 187 -15.67 23.57 -8.37
CA ASN A 187 -15.44 25.02 -8.26
C ASN A 187 -14.66 25.41 -6.99
N ALA A 188 -14.36 24.46 -6.10
CA ALA A 188 -13.52 24.70 -4.93
C ALA A 188 -12.03 24.71 -5.30
N LYS A 189 -11.18 25.26 -4.42
CA LYS A 189 -9.73 25.36 -4.67
C LYS A 189 -8.98 24.05 -4.35
N TYR A 190 -9.31 22.91 -4.95
CA TYR A 190 -8.79 21.61 -4.50
C TYR A 190 -7.33 21.30 -4.86
N GLU A 191 -6.72 22.00 -5.82
CA GLU A 191 -5.46 21.59 -6.44
C GLU A 191 -4.30 21.43 -5.46
N SER A 192 -4.04 22.42 -4.60
CA SER A 192 -2.92 22.30 -3.64
C SER A 192 -3.14 21.18 -2.60
N THR A 193 -4.40 20.83 -2.31
CA THR A 193 -4.71 19.70 -1.43
C THR A 193 -4.44 18.39 -2.16
N LEU A 194 -4.79 18.31 -3.45
CA LEU A 194 -4.47 17.18 -4.31
C LEU A 194 -2.95 16.97 -4.43
N GLU A 195 -2.21 18.06 -4.70
CA GLU A 195 -0.74 18.06 -4.75
C GLU A 195 -0.12 17.61 -3.44
N ALA A 196 -0.60 18.13 -2.30
CA ALA A 196 -0.13 17.70 -0.98
C ALA A 196 -0.38 16.21 -0.73
N LEU A 197 -1.57 15.70 -1.07
CA LEU A 197 -1.89 14.27 -0.93
C LEU A 197 -0.99 13.39 -1.80
N GLU A 198 -0.72 13.79 -3.04
CA GLU A 198 0.21 13.09 -3.93
C GLU A 198 1.67 13.17 -3.46
N GLU A 199 2.07 14.26 -2.80
CA GLU A 199 3.37 14.36 -2.13
C GLU A 199 3.46 13.39 -0.94
N TYR A 200 2.44 13.35 -0.08
CA TYR A 200 2.38 12.40 1.03
C TYR A 200 2.40 10.95 0.55
N LYS A 201 1.68 10.63 -0.53
CA LYS A 201 1.74 9.31 -1.18
C LYS A 201 3.17 8.88 -1.50
N LYS A 202 3.96 9.78 -2.10
CA LYS A 202 5.36 9.53 -2.45
C LYS A 202 6.24 9.42 -1.21
N ASN A 203 6.15 10.38 -0.29
CA ASN A 203 7.01 10.45 0.89
C ASN A 203 6.77 9.30 1.87
N LEU A 204 5.53 8.81 1.97
CA LEU A 204 5.15 7.67 2.80
C LEU A 204 5.26 6.33 2.06
N SER A 205 5.67 6.32 0.79
CA SER A 205 5.75 5.11 -0.06
C SER A 205 4.43 4.34 -0.13
N LEU A 206 3.30 5.05 -0.25
CA LEU A 206 1.98 4.44 -0.34
C LEU A 206 1.74 3.85 -1.73
N ASN A 207 1.19 2.65 -1.78
CA ASN A 207 0.60 2.11 -3.00
C ASN A 207 -0.79 2.72 -3.27
N ASP A 208 -1.51 2.19 -4.26
CA ASP A 208 -2.82 2.73 -4.63
C ASP A 208 -3.86 2.59 -3.51
N TRP A 209 -3.86 1.47 -2.76
CA TRP A 209 -4.73 1.31 -1.60
C TRP A 209 -4.41 2.31 -0.49
N GLY A 210 -3.12 2.45 -0.14
CA GLY A 210 -2.67 3.44 0.84
C GLY A 210 -3.06 4.86 0.47
N TYR A 211 -3.00 5.20 -0.82
CA TYR A 211 -3.48 6.48 -1.31
C TYR A 211 -5.00 6.66 -1.10
N CYS A 212 -5.81 5.63 -1.41
CA CYS A 212 -7.25 5.67 -1.16
C CYS A 212 -7.57 5.92 0.32
N VAL A 213 -6.89 5.21 1.23
CA VAL A 213 -7.05 5.38 2.69
C VAL A 213 -6.64 6.80 3.13
N LEU A 214 -5.53 7.33 2.58
CA LEU A 214 -5.05 8.69 2.88
C LEU A 214 -6.08 9.74 2.48
N VAL A 215 -6.57 9.68 1.25
CA VAL A 215 -7.56 10.62 0.71
C VAL A 215 -8.86 10.54 1.53
N TYR A 216 -9.31 9.34 1.90
CA TYR A 216 -10.50 9.17 2.73
C TYR A 216 -10.34 9.74 4.14
N LYS A 217 -9.22 9.49 4.82
CA LYS A 217 -8.96 10.07 6.17
C LYS A 217 -8.87 11.60 6.11
N ALA A 218 -8.27 12.15 5.05
CA ALA A 218 -8.27 13.59 4.79
C ALA A 218 -9.70 14.14 4.59
N GLY A 219 -10.48 13.51 3.71
CA GLY A 219 -11.88 13.88 3.44
C GLY A 219 -12.75 13.82 4.69
N LYS A 220 -12.59 12.79 5.52
CA LYS A 220 -13.28 12.65 6.81
C LYS A 220 -12.93 13.79 7.76
N THR A 221 -11.66 14.20 7.81
CA THR A 221 -11.22 15.33 8.65
C THR A 221 -11.80 16.65 8.15
N ILE A 222 -11.68 16.94 6.85
CA ILE A 222 -12.18 18.18 6.21
C ILE A 222 -13.69 18.32 6.40
N ASN A 223 -14.44 17.22 6.26
CA ASN A 223 -15.90 17.20 6.36
C ASN A 223 -16.42 16.94 7.78
N GLY A 224 -15.61 17.16 8.81
CA GLY A 224 -16.04 17.11 10.22
C GLY A 224 -16.53 15.74 10.68
N GLY A 225 -16.02 14.66 10.09
CA GLY A 225 -16.37 13.28 10.41
C GLY A 225 -17.59 12.73 9.65
N ASN A 226 -18.21 13.49 8.75
CA ASN A 226 -19.34 13.00 7.96
C ASN A 226 -18.88 11.94 6.94
N GLU A 227 -19.40 10.71 7.06
CA GLU A 227 -19.01 9.57 6.22
C GLU A 227 -19.40 9.72 4.75
N THR A 228 -20.62 10.20 4.48
CA THR A 228 -21.13 10.40 3.12
C THR A 228 -20.31 11.45 2.38
N ASP A 229 -20.10 12.60 3.03
CA ASP A 229 -19.31 13.69 2.46
C ASP A 229 -17.83 13.30 2.31
N ALA A 230 -17.29 12.48 3.22
CA ALA A 230 -15.95 11.92 3.08
C ALA A 230 -15.82 10.99 1.87
N ARG A 231 -16.80 10.12 1.60
CA ARG A 231 -16.80 9.24 0.41
C ARG A 231 -16.91 10.01 -0.89
N LEU A 232 -17.77 11.03 -0.94
CA LEU A 232 -17.91 11.91 -2.10
C LEU A 232 -16.64 12.74 -2.35
N PHE A 233 -16.03 13.27 -1.28
CA PHE A 233 -14.73 13.93 -1.37
C PHE A 233 -13.67 12.97 -1.91
N THR A 234 -13.63 11.74 -1.39
CA THR A 234 -12.66 10.72 -1.82
C THR A 234 -12.84 10.37 -3.29
N TRP A 235 -14.08 10.13 -3.72
CA TRP A 235 -14.43 9.90 -5.12
C TRP A 235 -13.93 11.03 -6.03
N PHE A 236 -14.21 12.28 -5.67
CA PHE A 236 -13.76 13.44 -6.43
C PHE A 236 -12.24 13.49 -6.55
N MET A 237 -11.53 13.42 -5.42
CA MET A 237 -10.08 13.53 -5.40
C MET A 237 -9.39 12.36 -6.13
N LEU A 238 -9.92 11.14 -6.01
CA LEU A 238 -9.39 9.98 -6.72
C LEU A 238 -9.55 10.11 -8.25
N ASN A 239 -10.71 10.60 -8.73
CA ASN A 239 -10.89 10.89 -10.16
C ASN A 239 -9.95 11.99 -10.64
N LYS A 240 -9.75 13.04 -9.84
CA LYS A 240 -8.76 14.10 -10.14
C LYS A 240 -7.31 13.59 -10.12
N SER A 241 -7.03 12.51 -9.38
CA SER A 241 -5.77 11.75 -9.42
C SER A 241 -5.71 10.68 -10.54
N GLY A 242 -6.72 10.61 -11.41
CA GLY A 242 -6.75 9.70 -12.57
C GLY A 242 -7.27 8.29 -12.28
N TYR A 243 -7.78 8.01 -11.08
CA TYR A 243 -8.42 6.73 -10.79
C TYR A 243 -9.88 6.73 -11.24
N ASP A 244 -10.31 5.69 -11.94
CA ASP A 244 -11.67 5.55 -12.44
C ASP A 244 -12.65 5.16 -11.32
N CYS A 245 -12.78 5.99 -10.29
CA CYS A 245 -13.67 5.70 -9.17
C CYS A 245 -15.09 6.16 -9.49
N LYS A 246 -16.08 5.40 -9.02
CA LYS A 246 -17.49 5.75 -9.15
C LYS A 246 -18.12 5.90 -7.77
N VAL A 247 -19.34 6.43 -7.74
CA VAL A 247 -20.19 6.39 -6.56
C VAL A 247 -21.53 5.78 -6.92
N GLY A 248 -22.12 5.14 -5.93
CA GLY A 248 -23.45 4.56 -6.01
C GLY A 248 -24.23 4.94 -4.76
N TYR A 249 -25.55 5.01 -4.87
CA TYR A 249 -26.41 5.25 -3.71
C TYR A 249 -27.44 4.15 -3.53
N SER A 250 -27.75 3.87 -2.27
CA SER A 250 -28.79 2.91 -1.86
C SER A 250 -29.54 3.52 -0.68
N GLY A 251 -30.82 3.81 -0.86
CA GLY A 251 -31.60 4.54 0.14
C GLY A 251 -31.07 5.97 0.33
N THR A 252 -30.53 6.26 1.51
CA THR A 252 -29.95 7.59 1.84
C THR A 252 -28.43 7.62 1.82
N ASP A 253 -27.79 6.46 1.65
CA ASP A 253 -26.35 6.31 1.81
C ASP A 253 -25.64 6.33 0.45
N VAL A 254 -24.45 6.95 0.43
CA VAL A 254 -23.52 6.92 -0.71
C VAL A 254 -22.40 5.93 -0.40
N TYR A 255 -22.06 5.15 -1.42
CA TYR A 255 -20.98 4.17 -1.41
C TYR A 255 -19.95 4.55 -2.47
N LEU A 256 -18.67 4.39 -2.12
CA LEU A 256 -17.55 4.56 -3.04
C LEU A 256 -17.29 3.22 -3.74
N LEU A 257 -17.20 3.27 -5.07
CA LEU A 257 -16.95 2.13 -5.94
C LEU A 257 -15.55 2.27 -6.51
N ILE A 258 -14.64 1.37 -6.13
CA ILE A 258 -13.23 1.44 -6.54
C ILE A 258 -12.91 0.24 -7.44
N PRO A 259 -12.47 0.46 -8.69
CA PRO A 259 -12.07 -0.63 -9.55
C PRO A 259 -10.65 -1.10 -9.24
N SER A 260 -10.43 -2.42 -9.24
CA SER A 260 -9.16 -3.04 -8.87
C SER A 260 -8.69 -4.02 -9.93
N LYS A 261 -7.37 -4.04 -10.18
CA LYS A 261 -6.73 -5.09 -10.99
C LYS A 261 -6.65 -6.43 -10.27
N ASN A 262 -6.55 -6.39 -8.95
CA ASN A 262 -6.53 -7.58 -8.12
C ASN A 262 -7.97 -7.98 -7.76
N SER A 263 -8.23 -9.27 -7.63
CA SER A 263 -9.52 -9.74 -7.11
C SER A 263 -9.64 -9.38 -5.63
N ILE A 264 -10.79 -8.85 -5.23
CA ILE A 264 -11.11 -8.56 -3.83
C ILE A 264 -12.21 -9.54 -3.38
N PHE A 265 -11.87 -10.36 -2.40
CA PHE A 265 -12.77 -11.37 -1.85
C PHE A 265 -13.68 -10.76 -0.78
N GLY A 266 -14.90 -11.29 -0.67
CA GLY A 266 -15.91 -10.84 0.30
C GLY A 266 -16.52 -9.45 0.05
N ALA A 267 -15.90 -8.60 -0.77
CA ALA A 267 -16.45 -7.28 -1.12
C ALA A 267 -17.52 -7.40 -2.22
N PRO A 268 -18.74 -6.86 -2.02
CA PRO A 268 -19.71 -6.72 -3.11
C PRO A 268 -19.14 -5.87 -4.25
N TYR A 269 -19.53 -6.19 -5.47
CA TYR A 269 -19.05 -5.46 -6.64
C TYR A 269 -20.10 -5.36 -7.74
N PHE A 270 -19.84 -4.43 -8.67
CA PHE A 270 -20.55 -4.28 -9.92
C PHE A 270 -19.61 -4.54 -11.07
N THR A 271 -20.15 -5.05 -12.17
CA THR A 271 -19.43 -5.12 -13.44
C THR A 271 -19.97 -4.01 -14.33
N ILE A 272 -19.10 -3.05 -14.66
CA ILE A 272 -19.41 -1.94 -15.57
C ILE A 272 -18.38 -2.05 -16.70
N GLY A 273 -18.86 -2.28 -17.93
CA GLY A 273 -17.99 -2.70 -19.02
C GLY A 273 -17.28 -4.03 -18.68
N ASN A 274 -15.94 -4.03 -18.71
CA ASN A 274 -15.12 -5.21 -18.41
C ASN A 274 -14.52 -5.19 -16.99
N ASP A 275 -14.73 -4.11 -16.24
CA ASP A 275 -14.05 -3.89 -14.96
C ASP A 275 -14.98 -4.16 -13.77
N LYS A 276 -14.39 -4.65 -12.68
CA LYS A 276 -15.08 -4.88 -11.41
C LYS A 276 -14.87 -3.69 -10.50
N TYR A 277 -15.98 -3.03 -10.13
CA TYR A 277 -16.02 -1.91 -9.21
C TYR A 277 -16.50 -2.40 -7.84
N TYR A 278 -15.58 -2.44 -6.88
CA TYR A 278 -15.85 -2.98 -5.55
C TYR A 278 -16.40 -1.89 -4.62
N VAL A 279 -17.41 -2.25 -3.84
CA VAL A 279 -17.91 -1.39 -2.76
C VAL A 279 -17.02 -1.57 -1.55
N LEU A 280 -16.12 -0.62 -1.32
CA LEU A 280 -15.10 -0.70 -0.27
C LEU A 280 -15.38 0.28 0.87
N MET A 281 -15.17 -0.20 2.09
CA MET A 281 -15.34 0.56 3.32
C MET A 281 -13.97 0.66 4.01
N PHE A 282 -13.50 1.89 4.27
CA PHE A 282 -12.18 2.12 4.86
C PHE A 282 -12.14 1.96 6.39
N ASP A 283 -13.29 1.70 7.01
CA ASP A 283 -13.42 1.41 8.44
C ASP A 283 -13.51 -0.10 8.73
N GLY A 284 -13.40 -0.95 7.70
CA GLY A 284 -13.46 -2.41 7.82
C GLY A 284 -14.85 -2.99 8.04
N SER A 285 -15.91 -2.17 8.00
CA SER A 285 -17.30 -2.63 8.10
C SER A 285 -17.79 -3.23 6.78
N GLU A 286 -18.76 -4.13 6.86
CA GLU A 286 -19.44 -4.63 5.67
C GLU A 286 -20.47 -3.60 5.17
N PRO A 287 -20.52 -3.33 3.85
CA PRO A 287 -21.50 -2.40 3.31
C PRO A 287 -22.91 -3.00 3.40
N LYS A 288 -23.85 -2.22 3.96
CA LYS A 288 -25.26 -2.60 4.05
C LYS A 288 -25.99 -2.26 2.75
N LEU A 289 -25.94 -3.17 1.78
CA LEU A 289 -26.46 -2.89 0.44
C LEU A 289 -27.93 -3.30 0.27
N GLY A 290 -28.73 -2.36 -0.24
CA GLY A 290 -30.04 -2.63 -0.83
C GLY A 290 -29.98 -2.59 -2.35
N SER A 291 -31.05 -2.10 -3.00
CA SER A 291 -30.98 -1.75 -4.42
C SER A 291 -30.10 -0.51 -4.61
N MET A 292 -28.99 -0.67 -5.31
CA MET A 292 -28.04 0.41 -5.58
C MET A 292 -28.20 0.93 -7.00
N TYR A 293 -28.11 2.25 -7.15
CA TYR A 293 -28.01 2.94 -8.42
C TYR A 293 -26.58 3.48 -8.60
N THR A 294 -26.03 3.36 -9.80
CA THR A 294 -24.74 3.96 -10.20
C THR A 294 -24.79 4.27 -11.70
N TYR A 295 -23.69 4.75 -12.29
CA TYR A 295 -23.64 5.25 -13.66
C TYR A 295 -22.48 4.65 -14.46
N GLN A 296 -22.62 4.61 -15.79
CA GLN A 296 -21.60 4.05 -16.68
C GLN A 296 -20.48 5.04 -17.03
N GLY A 297 -20.78 6.33 -17.17
CA GLY A 297 -19.83 7.36 -17.62
C GLY A 297 -18.55 7.46 -16.76
N ASN A 298 -17.43 7.79 -17.40
CA ASN A 298 -16.12 7.93 -16.75
C ASN A 298 -15.68 9.39 -16.74
N TYR A 299 -14.92 9.80 -15.71
CA TYR A 299 -14.31 11.13 -15.71
C TYR A 299 -13.20 11.17 -16.77
N PRO A 300 -13.17 12.17 -17.68
CA PRO A 300 -12.16 12.21 -18.74
C PRO A 300 -10.72 12.19 -18.20
N GLY A 301 -9.93 11.21 -18.63
CA GLY A 301 -8.54 11.02 -18.18
C GLY A 301 -8.37 10.24 -16.87
N ALA A 302 -9.45 9.75 -16.27
CA ALA A 302 -9.40 8.82 -15.14
C ALA A 302 -9.69 7.39 -15.61
N ASP A 303 -8.64 6.64 -15.93
CA ASP A 303 -8.71 5.25 -16.43
C ASP A 303 -7.94 4.26 -15.53
N LYS A 304 -7.37 4.74 -14.41
CA LYS A 304 -6.53 3.92 -13.55
C LYS A 304 -7.37 3.06 -12.59
N LEU A 305 -7.16 1.75 -12.69
CA LEU A 305 -7.59 0.76 -11.70
C LEU A 305 -6.55 0.68 -10.57
N ILE A 306 -6.99 0.53 -9.32
CA ILE A 306 -6.08 0.37 -8.19
C ILE A 306 -5.33 -0.96 -8.28
N LYS A 307 -4.09 -0.96 -7.79
CA LYS A 307 -3.31 -2.17 -7.52
C LYS A 307 -3.14 -2.36 -6.01
N LEU A 308 -3.44 -3.57 -5.55
CA LEU A 308 -3.26 -4.00 -4.17
C LEU A 308 -1.88 -4.60 -3.91
N ASP A 309 -1.01 -4.71 -4.90
CA ASP A 309 0.37 -5.16 -4.69
C ASP A 309 1.14 -4.16 -3.80
N LEU A 310 1.91 -4.69 -2.84
CA LEU A 310 2.80 -3.93 -1.96
C LEU A 310 4.25 -4.35 -2.24
N SER A 311 4.93 -3.64 -3.13
CA SER A 311 6.37 -3.84 -3.37
C SER A 311 7.23 -3.36 -2.20
N THR A 312 6.69 -2.45 -1.39
CA THR A 312 7.25 -1.90 -0.15
C THR A 312 6.11 -1.63 0.81
N LEU A 313 6.40 -1.63 2.11
CA LEU A 313 5.45 -1.20 3.13
C LEU A 313 5.55 0.32 3.37
N PRO A 314 4.46 0.99 3.82
CA PRO A 314 4.50 2.41 4.13
C PRO A 314 5.54 2.79 5.18
N VAL A 315 6.16 3.95 5.01
CA VAL A 315 7.14 4.48 5.95
C VAL A 315 6.41 5.20 7.09
N LEU A 316 6.11 4.47 8.18
CA LEU A 316 5.41 4.97 9.36
C LEU A 316 6.26 4.82 10.63
N TRP A 317 5.85 5.47 11.71
CA TRP A 317 6.55 5.46 13.00
C TRP A 317 5.95 4.36 13.88
N GLY A 318 6.39 4.18 15.11
CA GLY A 318 5.77 3.22 16.04
C GLY A 318 6.39 1.83 15.94
N ASP A 319 7.72 1.80 15.88
CA ASP A 319 8.50 0.58 16.05
C ASP A 319 8.37 0.09 17.49
N GLU A 320 8.05 -1.19 17.66
CA GLU A 320 7.91 -1.88 18.94
C GLU A 320 8.68 -3.20 18.90
N ASP A 321 9.22 -3.61 20.05
CA ASP A 321 9.95 -4.86 20.16
C ASP A 321 9.05 -5.97 20.71
N ARG A 322 9.22 -7.17 20.14
CA ARG A 322 8.59 -8.40 20.63
C ARG A 322 9.61 -9.50 20.79
N GLN A 323 9.34 -10.36 21.76
CA GLN A 323 10.14 -11.55 22.02
C GLN A 323 9.32 -12.81 21.79
N VAL A 324 9.89 -13.77 21.08
CA VAL A 324 9.36 -15.13 20.89
C VAL A 324 10.40 -16.17 21.25
N LYS A 325 9.97 -17.41 21.48
CA LYS A 325 10.86 -18.53 21.80
C LYS A 325 10.53 -19.73 20.94
N PHE A 326 11.56 -20.46 20.53
CA PHE A 326 11.39 -21.74 19.85
C PHE A 326 12.52 -22.69 20.23
N SER A 327 12.30 -23.98 20.06
CA SER A 327 13.30 -25.01 20.34
C SER A 327 13.65 -25.77 19.06
N TYR A 328 14.94 -26.07 18.91
CA TYR A 328 15.46 -26.95 17.86
C TYR A 328 16.48 -27.91 18.47
N GLY A 329 16.18 -29.22 18.42
CA GLY A 329 16.92 -30.21 19.19
C GLY A 329 16.83 -29.93 20.69
N ALA A 330 17.98 -29.97 21.38
CA ALA A 330 18.07 -29.70 22.81
C ALA A 330 18.25 -28.21 23.16
N LYS A 331 18.26 -27.32 22.16
CA LYS A 331 18.48 -25.87 22.36
C LYS A 331 17.17 -25.11 22.25
N THR A 332 16.99 -24.15 23.16
CA THR A 332 15.91 -23.16 23.12
C THR A 332 16.51 -21.82 22.77
N TYR A 333 15.94 -21.18 21.77
CA TYR A 333 16.33 -19.87 21.29
C TYR A 333 15.28 -18.84 21.71
N THR A 334 15.75 -17.66 22.07
CA THR A 334 14.90 -16.50 22.34
C THR A 334 15.22 -15.47 21.27
N ILE A 335 14.23 -15.08 20.49
CA ILE A 335 14.37 -14.14 19.37
C ILE A 335 13.63 -12.87 19.75
N THR A 336 14.36 -11.77 19.86
CA THR A 336 13.79 -10.43 19.98
C THR A 336 13.89 -9.74 18.64
N TYR A 337 12.77 -9.26 18.12
CA TYR A 337 12.69 -8.52 16.86
C TYR A 337 11.82 -7.28 17.04
N THR A 338 11.99 -6.34 16.12
CA THR A 338 11.17 -5.13 16.03
C THR A 338 10.08 -5.35 14.98
N TYR A 339 8.91 -4.76 15.17
CA TYR A 339 7.84 -4.64 14.17
C TYR A 339 7.27 -3.22 14.20
N ASN A 340 6.56 -2.80 13.16
CA ASN A 340 5.96 -1.47 13.13
C ASN A 340 4.44 -1.49 13.35
N LYS A 341 3.99 -0.99 14.50
CA LYS A 341 2.57 -1.01 14.91
C LYS A 341 1.67 -0.19 13.99
N ASN A 342 2.13 0.95 13.49
CA ASN A 342 1.31 1.78 12.60
C ASN A 342 1.21 1.21 11.18
N VAL A 343 2.24 0.50 10.71
CA VAL A 343 2.14 -0.30 9.47
C VAL A 343 1.15 -1.43 9.65
N VAL A 344 1.14 -2.11 10.79
CA VAL A 344 0.12 -3.12 11.11
C VAL A 344 -1.29 -2.53 11.09
N ASP A 345 -1.49 -1.35 11.69
CA ASP A 345 -2.80 -0.69 11.66
C ASP A 345 -3.20 -0.27 10.23
N PHE A 346 -2.24 0.09 9.38
CA PHE A 346 -2.48 0.28 7.96
C PHE A 346 -2.93 -1.02 7.27
N LEU A 347 -2.22 -2.13 7.50
CA LEU A 347 -2.53 -3.43 6.92
C LEU A 347 -3.87 -4.00 7.42
N GLN A 348 -4.35 -3.60 8.60
CA GLN A 348 -5.70 -3.94 9.05
C GLN A 348 -6.81 -3.34 8.17
N THR A 349 -6.53 -2.25 7.45
CA THR A 349 -7.47 -1.67 6.48
C THR A 349 -7.48 -2.40 5.15
N TYR A 350 -6.52 -3.30 4.90
CA TYR A 350 -6.34 -3.93 3.61
C TYR A 350 -7.50 -4.87 3.28
N PRO A 351 -8.08 -4.79 2.08
CA PRO A 351 -9.13 -5.72 1.67
C PRO A 351 -8.54 -7.12 1.44
N HIS A 352 -9.34 -8.16 1.71
CA HIS A 352 -8.94 -9.54 1.42
C HIS A 352 -8.72 -9.70 -0.09
N THR A 353 -7.52 -10.08 -0.49
CA THR A 353 -7.11 -10.20 -1.90
C THR A 353 -6.39 -11.53 -2.15
N SER A 354 -5.90 -11.76 -3.37
CA SER A 354 -5.19 -13.01 -3.71
C SER A 354 -3.96 -13.23 -2.84
N TYR A 355 -3.69 -14.48 -2.44
CA TYR A 355 -2.49 -14.86 -1.68
C TYR A 355 -1.18 -14.42 -2.34
N THR A 356 -1.13 -14.30 -3.67
CA THR A 356 0.04 -13.77 -4.38
C THR A 356 0.48 -12.40 -3.87
N VAL A 357 -0.47 -11.53 -3.50
CA VAL A 357 -0.15 -10.22 -2.90
C VAL A 357 0.54 -10.42 -1.55
N TYR A 358 -0.04 -11.24 -0.67
CA TYR A 358 0.51 -11.51 0.66
C TYR A 358 1.91 -12.13 0.62
N PHE A 359 2.12 -13.15 -0.21
CA PHE A 359 3.41 -13.81 -0.36
C PHE A 359 4.51 -12.92 -0.95
N ARG A 360 4.13 -11.90 -1.75
CA ARG A 360 5.09 -10.96 -2.38
C ARG A 360 5.37 -9.72 -1.54
N THR A 361 4.49 -9.37 -0.60
CA THR A 361 4.69 -8.23 0.30
C THR A 361 5.91 -8.47 1.19
N PRO A 362 6.87 -7.53 1.25
CA PRO A 362 8.04 -7.68 2.11
C PRO A 362 7.72 -7.37 3.58
N LEU A 363 8.66 -7.71 4.48
CA LEU A 363 8.71 -7.12 5.81
C LEU A 363 9.22 -5.68 5.75
N MET A 364 8.97 -4.90 6.81
CA MET A 364 9.69 -3.64 7.01
C MET A 364 11.19 -3.92 7.12
N ASP A 365 12.01 -3.05 6.56
CA ASP A 365 13.47 -3.23 6.54
C ASP A 365 14.06 -3.40 7.96
N GLN A 366 13.57 -2.61 8.93
CA GLN A 366 13.94 -2.71 10.35
C GLN A 366 13.48 -4.03 10.98
N SER A 367 12.26 -4.48 10.66
CA SER A 367 11.71 -5.76 11.15
C SER A 367 12.52 -6.94 10.61
N TYR A 368 12.84 -6.92 9.32
CA TYR A 368 13.73 -7.90 8.71
C TYR A 368 15.13 -7.88 9.35
N ALA A 369 15.74 -6.70 9.47
CA ALA A 369 17.10 -6.56 10.00
C ALA A 369 17.24 -7.07 11.44
N SER A 370 16.31 -6.70 12.31
CA SER A 370 16.29 -7.15 13.71
C SER A 370 16.11 -8.68 13.81
N LEU A 371 15.22 -9.25 12.98
CA LEU A 371 14.98 -10.69 12.93
C LEU A 371 16.20 -11.46 12.38
N VAL A 372 16.80 -11.01 11.28
CA VAL A 372 18.00 -11.62 10.67
C VAL A 372 19.18 -11.59 11.62
N THR A 373 19.37 -10.50 12.36
CA THR A 373 20.46 -10.36 13.33
C THR A 373 20.41 -11.48 14.38
N GLN A 374 19.22 -11.94 14.76
CA GLN A 374 19.04 -13.04 15.71
C GLN A 374 19.07 -14.43 15.05
N LEU A 375 18.53 -14.57 13.83
CA LEU A 375 18.44 -15.86 13.14
C LEU A 375 19.76 -16.27 12.47
N LYS A 376 20.52 -15.32 11.90
CA LYS A 376 21.76 -15.59 11.15
C LYS A 376 22.78 -16.43 11.94
N PRO A 377 23.09 -16.13 13.23
CA PRO A 377 24.01 -16.96 14.03
C PRO A 377 23.52 -18.39 14.28
N ILE A 378 22.20 -18.63 14.22
CA ILE A 378 21.60 -19.95 14.42
C ILE A 378 21.76 -20.81 13.15
N LEU A 379 21.71 -20.16 11.98
CA LEU A 379 21.80 -20.80 10.66
C LEU A 379 23.24 -20.96 10.16
N GLN A 380 24.19 -20.18 10.69
CA GLN A 380 25.57 -20.21 10.24
C GLN A 380 26.20 -21.60 10.43
N GLY A 381 26.89 -22.09 9.39
CA GLY A 381 27.52 -23.41 9.36
C GLY A 381 26.55 -24.58 9.23
N LYS A 382 25.26 -24.33 8.97
CA LYS A 382 24.26 -25.37 8.70
C LYS A 382 24.18 -25.69 7.21
N THR A 383 23.76 -26.90 6.89
CA THR A 383 23.37 -27.23 5.51
C THR A 383 22.06 -26.52 5.16
N LYS A 384 21.76 -26.31 3.88
CA LYS A 384 20.47 -25.72 3.45
C LYS A 384 19.27 -26.50 3.99
N ALA A 385 19.36 -27.83 4.04
CA ALA A 385 18.30 -28.69 4.60
C ALA A 385 18.10 -28.47 6.11
N GLU A 386 19.19 -28.40 6.88
CA GLU A 386 19.11 -28.14 8.32
C GLU A 386 18.63 -26.71 8.61
N ALA A 387 19.11 -25.73 7.84
CA ALA A 387 18.65 -24.34 7.94
C ALA A 387 17.16 -24.20 7.62
N LEU A 388 16.65 -24.89 6.58
CA LEU A 388 15.22 -24.97 6.29
C LEU A 388 14.42 -25.55 7.46
N ASN A 389 14.89 -26.63 8.06
CA ASN A 389 14.22 -27.24 9.21
C ASN A 389 14.22 -26.32 10.45
N ILE A 390 15.30 -25.58 10.68
CA ILE A 390 15.37 -24.56 11.75
C ILE A 390 14.35 -23.44 11.49
N LEU A 391 14.31 -22.89 10.27
CA LEU A 391 13.34 -21.85 9.91
C LEU A 391 11.90 -22.37 9.99
N LEU A 392 11.65 -23.60 9.55
CA LEU A 392 10.35 -24.21 9.77
C LEU A 392 10.05 -24.29 11.28
N ARG A 393 11.01 -24.69 12.14
CA ARG A 393 10.78 -24.86 13.62
C ARG A 393 10.51 -23.54 14.28
N PHE A 394 11.22 -22.51 13.86
CA PHE A 394 10.90 -21.14 14.25
C PHE A 394 9.44 -20.81 13.95
N VAL A 395 8.99 -20.91 12.70
CA VAL A 395 7.61 -20.52 12.34
C VAL A 395 6.54 -21.42 12.97
N GLN A 396 6.79 -22.74 13.07
CA GLN A 396 5.83 -23.68 13.64
C GLN A 396 5.55 -23.46 15.13
N THR A 397 6.55 -23.00 15.89
CA THR A 397 6.52 -23.06 17.37
C THR A 397 6.78 -21.73 18.07
N ALA A 398 7.32 -20.72 17.37
CA ALA A 398 7.52 -19.38 17.94
C ALA A 398 6.21 -18.57 18.04
N PHE A 399 5.23 -18.91 17.21
CA PHE A 399 3.92 -18.28 17.15
C PHE A 399 2.86 -19.28 17.59
N GLU A 400 1.97 -18.88 18.48
CA GLU A 400 0.86 -19.74 18.91
C GLU A 400 -0.13 -19.93 17.77
N TYR A 401 -0.87 -21.04 17.77
CA TYR A 401 -1.84 -21.35 16.72
C TYR A 401 -3.25 -21.00 17.17
N LYS A 402 -3.98 -20.32 16.30
CA LYS A 402 -5.42 -20.09 16.42
C LYS A 402 -5.98 -19.86 15.04
N THR A 403 -7.15 -20.42 14.74
CA THR A 403 -7.82 -20.14 13.46
C THR A 403 -8.27 -18.68 13.40
N ASP A 404 -8.33 -18.12 12.20
CA ASP A 404 -8.89 -16.78 11.98
C ASP A 404 -10.27 -16.58 12.58
N GLN A 405 -11.17 -17.55 12.41
CA GLN A 405 -12.51 -17.48 13.01
C GLN A 405 -12.47 -17.31 14.54
N GLN A 406 -11.51 -17.93 15.22
CA GLN A 406 -11.33 -17.82 16.67
C GLN A 406 -10.61 -16.54 17.10
N GLN A 407 -9.82 -15.91 16.21
CA GLN A 407 -9.08 -14.70 16.50
C GLN A 407 -9.84 -13.43 16.10
N PHE A 408 -10.37 -13.41 14.89
CA PHE A 408 -10.98 -12.25 14.24
C PHE A 408 -12.49 -12.39 14.03
N GLY A 409 -13.06 -13.58 14.22
CA GLY A 409 -14.49 -13.84 13.97
C GLY A 409 -14.84 -13.93 12.48
N LYS A 410 -13.84 -13.90 11.60
CA LYS A 410 -13.93 -14.01 10.15
C LYS A 410 -12.57 -14.47 9.61
N GLU A 411 -12.55 -14.96 8.38
CA GLU A 411 -11.32 -15.26 7.65
C GLU A 411 -10.49 -13.99 7.43
N LYS A 412 -9.20 -14.03 7.78
CA LYS A 412 -8.25 -12.92 7.67
C LYS A 412 -6.80 -13.43 7.58
N ALA A 413 -6.34 -13.62 6.36
CA ALA A 413 -4.92 -13.78 6.08
C ALA A 413 -4.10 -12.58 6.57
N LEU A 414 -2.95 -12.85 7.20
CA LEU A 414 -2.01 -11.85 7.69
C LEU A 414 -0.84 -11.67 6.72
N PHE A 415 -0.44 -10.41 6.53
CA PHE A 415 0.89 -10.16 5.96
C PHE A 415 2.00 -10.60 6.93
N ALA A 416 3.22 -10.79 6.41
CA ALA A 416 4.36 -11.16 7.25
C ALA A 416 4.59 -10.17 8.42
N GLU A 417 4.40 -8.87 8.19
CA GLU A 417 4.53 -7.83 9.22
C GLU A 417 3.44 -7.97 10.30
N GLU A 418 2.20 -8.30 9.91
CA GLU A 418 1.11 -8.58 10.86
C GLU A 418 1.37 -9.85 11.68
N THR A 419 1.99 -10.87 11.08
CA THR A 419 2.37 -12.11 11.78
C THR A 419 3.38 -11.83 12.91
N LEU A 420 4.29 -10.88 12.72
CA LEU A 420 5.21 -10.43 13.77
C LEU A 420 4.49 -9.70 14.92
N TYR A 421 3.34 -9.09 14.67
CA TYR A 421 2.55 -8.38 15.69
C TYR A 421 1.57 -9.28 16.45
N TYR A 422 0.74 -10.06 15.72
CA TYR A 422 -0.38 -10.76 16.34
C TYR A 422 0.07 -11.94 17.22
N PRO A 423 -0.67 -12.24 18.31
CA PRO A 423 -0.31 -13.31 19.25
C PRO A 423 -0.40 -14.71 18.64
N TYR A 424 -1.28 -14.91 17.66
CA TYR A 424 -1.47 -16.19 16.99
C TYR A 424 -1.41 -16.03 15.47
N SER A 425 -1.11 -17.14 14.81
CA SER A 425 -1.05 -17.27 13.35
C SER A 425 -1.50 -18.65 12.90
N ASP A 426 -2.15 -18.74 11.74
CA ASP A 426 -2.59 -20.00 11.15
C ASP A 426 -1.81 -20.40 9.88
N CYS A 427 -2.42 -21.16 8.96
CA CYS A 427 -1.66 -21.85 7.91
C CYS A 427 -1.06 -20.92 6.85
N GLU A 428 -1.82 -19.97 6.35
CA GLU A 428 -1.34 -19.01 5.37
C GLU A 428 -0.34 -18.05 5.97
N ASP A 429 -0.59 -17.52 7.18
CA ASP A 429 0.29 -16.58 7.86
C ASP A 429 1.70 -17.15 8.02
N ARG A 430 1.75 -18.39 8.51
CA ARG A 430 2.98 -19.15 8.71
C ARG A 430 3.65 -19.46 7.37
N SER A 431 2.88 -19.77 6.34
CA SER A 431 3.40 -20.00 4.98
C SER A 431 4.01 -18.75 4.37
N ILE A 432 3.37 -17.59 4.54
CA ILE A 432 3.82 -16.29 4.04
C ILE A 432 5.15 -15.91 4.70
N ILE A 433 5.23 -15.91 6.04
CA ILE A 433 6.48 -15.55 6.74
C ILE A 433 7.59 -16.58 6.49
N PHE A 434 7.26 -17.88 6.42
CA PHE A 434 8.26 -18.91 6.11
C PHE A 434 8.85 -18.72 4.71
N ALA A 435 8.00 -18.52 3.69
CA ALA A 435 8.46 -18.29 2.33
C ALA A 435 9.35 -17.05 2.24
N TYR A 436 8.96 -15.95 2.89
CA TYR A 436 9.78 -14.75 2.96
C TYR A 436 11.17 -15.03 3.54
N LEU A 437 11.25 -15.73 4.69
CA LEU A 437 12.53 -16.05 5.34
C LEU A 437 13.39 -16.99 4.51
N VAL A 438 12.81 -18.01 3.88
CA VAL A 438 13.55 -18.94 3.02
C VAL A 438 14.17 -18.20 1.84
N HIS A 439 13.39 -17.37 1.15
CA HIS A 439 13.88 -16.59 0.03
C HIS A 439 15.00 -15.64 0.46
N LYS A 440 14.79 -14.88 1.55
CA LYS A 440 15.74 -13.85 1.99
C LYS A 440 17.00 -14.37 2.68
N LEU A 441 16.91 -15.45 3.45
CA LEU A 441 18.03 -15.96 4.26
C LEU A 441 18.80 -17.09 3.57
N LEU A 442 18.15 -17.89 2.72
CA LEU A 442 18.74 -19.09 2.14
C LEU A 442 18.95 -19.00 0.63
N ASP A 443 18.44 -17.93 0.00
CA ASP A 443 18.45 -17.73 -1.45
C ASP A 443 17.92 -18.97 -2.19
N LEU A 444 16.73 -19.42 -1.77
CA LEU A 444 16.06 -20.59 -2.34
C LEU A 444 14.74 -20.18 -2.99
N ASP A 445 14.46 -20.78 -4.16
CA ASP A 445 13.16 -20.66 -4.81
C ASP A 445 12.09 -21.33 -3.94
N VAL A 446 11.05 -20.58 -3.61
CA VAL A 446 9.90 -21.04 -2.83
C VAL A 446 8.61 -20.70 -3.58
N ILE A 447 7.65 -21.63 -3.50
CA ILE A 447 6.29 -21.45 -4.02
C ILE A 447 5.28 -21.72 -2.90
N GLY A 448 4.12 -21.06 -2.96
CA GLY A 448 2.99 -21.38 -2.10
C GLY A 448 2.18 -22.53 -2.70
N LEU A 449 1.55 -23.32 -1.83
CA LEU A 449 0.67 -24.42 -2.20
C LEU A 449 -0.70 -24.17 -1.59
N ASP A 450 -1.70 -23.99 -2.45
CA ASP A 450 -3.09 -23.79 -2.06
C ASP A 450 -3.86 -25.12 -2.18
N TYR A 451 -4.13 -25.73 -1.03
CA TYR A 451 -4.99 -26.88 -0.91
C TYR A 451 -6.35 -26.45 -0.36
N PRO A 452 -7.44 -27.19 -0.64
CA PRO A 452 -8.72 -26.94 0.02
C PRO A 452 -8.58 -26.92 1.55
N GLY A 453 -8.81 -25.76 2.15
CA GLY A 453 -8.74 -25.47 3.58
C GLY A 453 -7.33 -25.45 4.18
N HIS A 454 -6.28 -25.31 3.36
CA HIS A 454 -4.90 -25.30 3.86
C HIS A 454 -3.88 -24.69 2.91
N ILE A 455 -3.13 -23.72 3.40
CA ILE A 455 -1.96 -23.19 2.70
C ILE A 455 -0.68 -23.79 3.27
N ALA A 456 0.21 -24.21 2.38
CA ALA A 456 1.57 -24.65 2.69
C ALA A 456 2.59 -24.02 1.73
N THR A 457 3.85 -24.47 1.79
CA THR A 457 4.90 -24.04 0.86
C THR A 457 5.62 -25.24 0.25
N ALA A 458 6.35 -25.00 -0.83
CA ALA A 458 7.36 -25.94 -1.31
C ALA A 458 8.63 -25.21 -1.74
N VAL A 459 9.78 -25.80 -1.45
CA VAL A 459 11.10 -25.19 -1.65
C VAL A 459 11.94 -26.05 -2.58
N LYS A 460 12.58 -25.41 -3.56
CA LYS A 460 13.54 -26.06 -4.44
C LYS A 460 14.88 -26.16 -3.73
N VAL A 461 15.18 -27.34 -3.20
CA VAL A 461 16.43 -27.62 -2.47
C VAL A 461 17.10 -28.87 -3.05
N PRO A 462 18.39 -28.80 -3.45
CA PRO A 462 19.10 -29.95 -4.00
C PRO A 462 19.49 -30.95 -2.91
N GLY A 463 19.67 -32.22 -3.28
CA GLY A 463 20.23 -33.26 -2.40
C GLY A 463 19.31 -33.75 -1.28
N VAL A 464 18.06 -33.28 -1.19
CA VAL A 464 17.10 -33.69 -0.17
C VAL A 464 16.01 -34.56 -0.79
N SER A 465 15.64 -35.63 -0.10
CA SER A 465 14.54 -36.52 -0.49
C SER A 465 13.29 -36.25 0.34
N GLY A 466 12.12 -36.48 -0.25
CA GLY A 466 10.83 -36.31 0.42
C GLY A 466 9.70 -36.08 -0.57
N ASP A 467 8.51 -35.85 -0.03
CA ASP A 467 7.30 -35.47 -0.76
C ASP A 467 7.52 -34.14 -1.51
N TYR A 468 7.05 -34.07 -2.75
CA TYR A 468 7.36 -32.97 -3.65
C TYR A 468 6.23 -32.65 -4.63
N VAL A 469 6.31 -31.46 -5.22
CA VAL A 469 5.51 -31.04 -6.37
C VAL A 469 6.45 -30.67 -7.53
N ILE A 470 5.93 -30.78 -8.76
CA ILE A 470 6.64 -30.30 -9.96
C ILE A 470 5.97 -29.01 -10.43
N PHE A 471 6.76 -27.96 -10.58
CA PHE A 471 6.30 -26.67 -11.09
C PHE A 471 7.34 -26.12 -12.07
N ASN A 472 6.91 -25.69 -13.25
CA ASN A 472 7.78 -25.20 -14.33
C ASN A 472 9.00 -26.12 -14.63
N GLY A 473 8.79 -27.44 -14.59
CA GLY A 473 9.83 -28.43 -14.85
C GLY A 473 10.84 -28.64 -13.71
N ALA A 474 10.73 -27.90 -12.60
CA ALA A 474 11.58 -28.06 -11.43
C ALA A 474 10.86 -28.77 -10.27
N LYS A 475 11.63 -29.50 -9.45
CA LYS A 475 11.15 -30.21 -8.27
C LYS A 475 11.22 -29.29 -7.04
N TYR A 476 10.11 -29.16 -6.33
CA TYR A 476 9.99 -28.42 -5.07
C TYR A 476 9.54 -29.37 -3.96
N LEU A 477 10.30 -29.47 -2.87
CA LEU A 477 9.94 -30.30 -1.72
C LEU A 477 8.92 -29.60 -0.85
N VAL A 478 7.92 -30.34 -0.38
CA VAL A 478 6.87 -29.79 0.49
C VAL A 478 7.46 -29.37 1.82
N CYS A 479 7.15 -28.15 2.24
CA CYS A 479 7.53 -27.55 3.51
C CYS A 479 6.25 -27.00 4.14
N ASP A 480 5.75 -27.64 5.19
CA ASP A 480 4.49 -27.26 5.81
C ASP A 480 4.73 -26.57 7.18
N PRO A 481 4.53 -25.24 7.27
CA PRO A 481 4.75 -24.48 8.50
C PRO A 481 3.69 -24.69 9.58
N THR A 482 2.71 -25.55 9.34
CA THR A 482 1.59 -25.85 10.23
C THR A 482 1.56 -27.34 10.62
N TYR A 483 2.37 -28.17 9.97
CA TYR A 483 2.61 -29.56 10.35
C TYR A 483 3.72 -29.66 11.42
N ILE A 484 3.33 -29.57 12.70
CA ILE A 484 4.27 -29.47 13.82
C ILE A 484 5.31 -30.60 13.82
N ASN A 485 6.58 -30.26 14.00
CA ASN A 485 7.78 -31.12 13.94
C ASN A 485 8.16 -31.66 12.54
N ALA A 486 7.39 -31.39 11.50
CA ALA A 486 7.63 -31.99 10.18
C ALA A 486 8.81 -31.34 9.45
N ASN A 487 9.81 -32.11 9.02
CA ASN A 487 10.94 -31.56 8.26
C ASN A 487 10.56 -31.27 6.80
N VAL A 488 11.46 -30.58 6.09
CA VAL A 488 11.41 -30.45 4.63
C VAL A 488 11.18 -31.82 3.97
N GLY A 489 10.28 -31.85 3.00
CA GLY A 489 9.88 -33.08 2.30
C GLY A 489 8.82 -33.92 3.01
N MET A 490 8.18 -33.40 4.06
CA MET A 490 7.07 -34.09 4.72
C MET A 490 5.74 -33.39 4.43
N SER A 491 4.80 -34.11 3.81
CA SER A 491 3.42 -33.65 3.66
C SER A 491 2.53 -34.15 4.80
N MET A 492 1.57 -33.31 5.22
CA MET A 492 0.51 -33.77 6.12
C MET A 492 -0.21 -34.98 5.50
N PRO A 493 -0.52 -36.03 6.29
CA PRO A 493 -1.14 -37.25 5.75
C PRO A 493 -2.41 -37.00 4.92
N ARG A 494 -3.27 -36.05 5.33
CA ARG A 494 -4.52 -35.71 4.64
C ARG A 494 -4.33 -35.05 3.26
N PHE A 495 -3.15 -34.47 3.00
CA PHE A 495 -2.85 -33.80 1.72
C PHE A 495 -1.93 -34.62 0.82
N LYS A 496 -1.51 -35.84 1.24
CA LYS A 496 -0.74 -36.73 0.39
C LYS A 496 -1.58 -37.16 -0.82
N GLY A 497 -1.04 -36.92 -2.01
CA GLY A 497 -1.71 -37.21 -3.28
C GLY A 497 -2.78 -36.19 -3.69
N VAL A 498 -3.06 -35.18 -2.86
CA VAL A 498 -3.90 -34.04 -3.25
C VAL A 498 -3.04 -33.08 -4.06
N LYS A 499 -3.53 -32.65 -5.22
CA LYS A 499 -2.83 -31.68 -6.07
C LYS A 499 -3.22 -30.25 -5.63
N PRO A 500 -2.27 -29.43 -5.15
CA PRO A 500 -2.55 -28.03 -4.83
C PRO A 500 -2.59 -27.15 -6.09
N GLU A 501 -3.24 -26.00 -5.99
CA GLU A 501 -2.95 -24.87 -6.86
C GLU A 501 -1.63 -24.21 -6.42
N VAL A 502 -0.79 -23.83 -7.38
CA VAL A 502 0.52 -23.23 -7.08
C VAL A 502 0.38 -21.71 -7.03
N ILE A 503 0.76 -21.13 -5.89
CA ILE A 503 0.88 -19.69 -5.72
C ILE A 503 2.31 -19.30 -6.10
N GLN A 504 2.47 -18.61 -7.22
CA GLN A 504 3.77 -18.17 -7.70
C GLN A 504 4.26 -16.93 -6.95
N ILE A 505 5.29 -17.11 -6.13
CA ILE A 505 5.85 -16.05 -5.27
C ILE A 505 6.85 -15.19 -6.05
N SER A 506 7.89 -15.80 -6.63
CA SER A 506 8.90 -15.13 -7.43
C SER A 506 8.55 -15.11 -8.93
N SER A 507 8.90 -14.01 -9.61
CA SER A 507 8.99 -13.91 -11.07
C SER A 507 10.40 -13.53 -11.46
#